data_AF-A0A9D5ZKN7-F1
#
_entry.id   AF-A0A9D5ZKN7-F1
#
_cell.length_a   1.000
_cell.length_b   1.000
_cell.length_c   1.000
_cell.angle_alpha   90.00
_cell.angle_beta   90.00
_cell.angle_gamma   90.00
#
_symmetry.space_group_name_H-M   'P 1'
#
loop_
_entity.id
_entity.type
_entity.pdbx_description
1 polymer ?
#
loop_
_entity_poly.entity_id
_entity_poly.type
_entity_poly.pdbx_seq_one_letter_code
_entity_poly.pdbx_strand_id
1 'polypeptide(L)'
;MKCLPMVAMMMIWLLLLSLAGCASGVSKKQKEFRDLLLQNKFNESLSTIDKLFPVGDDKSKLIHLMEKGMTYHRAGKYFLSAKYLQMADTTSRELYTQSISKSALTVVANDTVDNYYGAIYERSLIHFYLALDYYLLYTTGSIEEVPKVSPAKTLSQNERNEYLQRARAEMLAWDSLLSSWKEERKGSAVFKDDLLAKILGGMIHESFATPNEHQTALQLYIDGKELLLKNYNAYVSYNQKALEFQSNFSQFPGLGVEKVKKDFITQTPLQNELVDFLDYKIFSLAKRARPEQWNQLKNQLAPREEILAKVEKNFKDALNNKNNSRVILVLQNGFIPEKFGDKYIIGMEGVLNNIEDPKTRQTVQTYGATMLTSFAANQLGLLPPPGHKNEFAGTAVGLGAAYAVTNMASIAFELPKVKATPVRKSVVVEIFKKETGELITTVNLPLSTPLGDIAEQAIAEDAGMCYVKTGTRVALKHLTAIAAAYGIYKMATEKGSPSFMAKAFAYASYVAASKAIEASERADTRYWSSLPNDIRISELYLPSGEYEAKAKVSSIGSGSGGGGKADYFQLGFFTIPNGHQTTALNYILPQYQ
;
A
#
# COMPACT_ATOMS: atom_id res chain seq x y z
N MET A 1 -48.81 -31.85 -17.23
CA MET A 1 -47.80 -30.77 -17.28
C MET A 1 -48.06 -29.76 -16.18
N LYS A 2 -47.16 -29.59 -15.21
CA LYS A 2 -47.03 -28.34 -14.45
C LYS A 2 -45.54 -28.02 -14.36
N CYS A 3 -45.05 -27.25 -15.34
CA CYS A 3 -43.64 -26.87 -15.55
C CYS A 3 -43.05 -25.94 -14.46
N LEU A 4 -43.66 -25.85 -13.29
CA LEU A 4 -43.26 -24.94 -12.22
C LEU A 4 -41.85 -25.20 -11.63
N PRO A 5 -41.36 -26.44 -11.43
CA PRO A 5 -40.02 -26.65 -10.86
C PRO A 5 -38.92 -26.34 -11.88
N MET A 6 -39.19 -26.44 -13.18
CA MET A 6 -38.20 -26.17 -14.23
C MET A 6 -37.95 -24.67 -14.40
N VAL A 7 -38.99 -23.84 -14.30
CA VAL A 7 -38.86 -22.36 -14.39
C VAL A 7 -38.18 -21.79 -13.14
N ALA A 8 -38.50 -22.30 -11.95
CA ALA A 8 -37.83 -21.88 -10.71
C ALA A 8 -36.35 -22.30 -10.68
N MET A 9 -36.03 -23.51 -11.16
CA MET A 9 -34.66 -23.99 -11.26
C MET A 9 -33.86 -23.24 -12.35
N MET A 10 -34.52 -22.85 -13.46
CA MET A 10 -33.91 -22.03 -14.51
C MET A 10 -33.69 -20.57 -14.07
N MET A 11 -34.60 -19.99 -13.26
CA MET A 11 -34.39 -18.68 -12.62
C MET A 11 -33.25 -18.71 -11.61
N ILE A 12 -33.14 -19.77 -10.78
CA ILE A 12 -32.03 -19.93 -9.83
C ILE A 12 -30.70 -20.11 -10.59
N TRP A 13 -30.68 -20.84 -11.70
CA TRP A 13 -29.51 -20.95 -12.57
C TRP A 13 -29.13 -19.62 -13.25
N LEU A 14 -30.11 -18.83 -13.74
CA LEU A 14 -29.87 -17.49 -14.27
C LEU A 14 -29.37 -16.51 -13.19
N LEU A 15 -29.88 -16.62 -11.96
CA LEU A 15 -29.44 -15.82 -10.81
C LEU A 15 -28.03 -16.21 -10.34
N LEU A 16 -27.66 -17.49 -10.45
CA LEU A 16 -26.30 -17.97 -10.14
C LEU A 16 -25.30 -17.60 -11.24
N LEU A 17 -25.71 -17.57 -12.51
CA LEU A 17 -24.90 -17.12 -13.64
C LEU A 17 -24.60 -15.61 -13.61
N SER A 18 -25.52 -14.78 -13.09
CA SER A 18 -25.30 -13.33 -12.96
C SER A 18 -24.30 -12.97 -11.84
N LEU A 19 -24.17 -13.80 -10.80
CA LEU A 19 -23.24 -13.57 -9.67
C LEU A 19 -21.77 -13.91 -10.01
N ALA A 20 -21.52 -14.74 -11.03
CA ALA A 20 -20.18 -15.05 -11.52
C ALA A 20 -19.54 -13.90 -12.32
N GLY A 21 -20.35 -13.03 -12.93
CA GLY A 21 -19.88 -11.89 -13.73
C GLY A 21 -19.40 -10.68 -12.92
N CYS A 22 -19.78 -10.57 -11.64
CA CYS A 22 -19.45 -9.39 -10.82
C CYS A 22 -17.97 -9.33 -10.39
N ALA A 23 -17.33 -10.46 -10.09
CA ALA A 23 -15.92 -10.47 -9.63
C ALA A 23 -14.93 -10.24 -10.77
N SER A 24 -15.16 -10.82 -11.95
CA SER A 24 -14.36 -10.51 -13.15
C SER A 24 -14.57 -9.06 -13.63
N GLY A 25 -15.74 -8.47 -13.34
CA GLY A 25 -16.07 -7.09 -13.65
C GLY A 25 -15.26 -6.05 -12.86
N VAL A 26 -14.99 -6.27 -11.57
CA VAL A 26 -14.24 -5.31 -10.73
C VAL A 26 -12.78 -5.20 -11.18
N SER A 27 -12.07 -6.33 -11.31
CA SER A 27 -10.68 -6.36 -11.81
C SER A 27 -10.57 -5.73 -13.21
N LYS A 28 -11.51 -6.03 -14.11
CA LYS A 28 -11.54 -5.44 -15.46
C LYS A 28 -11.74 -3.92 -15.44
N LYS A 29 -12.67 -3.40 -14.63
CA LYS A 29 -12.92 -1.96 -14.52
C LYS A 29 -11.77 -1.22 -13.83
N GLN A 30 -11.10 -1.86 -12.88
CA GLN A 30 -9.93 -1.28 -12.21
C GLN A 30 -8.74 -1.17 -13.17
N LYS A 31 -8.55 -2.17 -14.03
CA LYS A 31 -7.60 -2.09 -15.14
C LYS A 31 -7.97 -0.97 -16.12
N GLU A 32 -9.23 -0.88 -16.53
CA GLU A 32 -9.73 0.21 -17.38
C GLU A 32 -9.44 1.59 -16.75
N PHE A 33 -9.68 1.76 -15.45
CA PHE A 33 -9.36 2.98 -14.72
C PHE A 33 -7.86 3.34 -14.80
N ARG A 34 -6.96 2.38 -14.56
CA ARG A 34 -5.50 2.58 -14.67
C ARG A 34 -5.07 2.90 -16.10
N ASP A 35 -5.65 2.23 -17.10
CA ASP A 35 -5.36 2.47 -18.50
C ASP A 35 -5.75 3.91 -18.92
N LEU A 36 -6.88 4.42 -18.41
CA LEU A 36 -7.30 5.81 -18.62
C LEU A 36 -6.34 6.82 -17.97
N LEU A 37 -5.81 6.52 -16.78
CA LEU A 37 -4.80 7.35 -16.12
C LEU A 37 -3.50 7.40 -16.92
N LEU A 38 -3.03 6.29 -17.48
CA LEU A 38 -1.84 6.25 -18.34
C LEU A 38 -2.01 7.05 -19.64
N GLN A 39 -3.25 7.13 -20.14
CA GLN A 39 -3.60 7.91 -21.33
C GLN A 39 -3.87 9.38 -21.02
N ASN A 40 -3.68 9.84 -19.78
CA ASN A 40 -4.02 11.19 -19.30
C ASN A 40 -5.51 11.56 -19.50
N LYS A 41 -6.41 10.57 -19.57
CA LYS A 41 -7.86 10.75 -19.75
C LYS A 41 -8.57 10.93 -18.40
N PHE A 42 -8.22 12.00 -17.68
CA PHE A 42 -8.63 12.20 -16.29
C PHE A 42 -10.15 12.36 -16.10
N ASN A 43 -10.86 12.98 -17.04
CA ASN A 43 -12.32 13.12 -16.92
C ASN A 43 -13.03 11.76 -17.07
N GLU A 44 -12.54 10.91 -17.97
CA GLU A 44 -13.06 9.56 -18.16
C GLU A 44 -12.73 8.69 -16.94
N SER A 45 -11.51 8.80 -16.39
CA SER A 45 -11.12 8.05 -15.19
C SER A 45 -11.95 8.44 -13.97
N LEU A 46 -12.29 9.72 -13.79
CA LEU A 46 -13.23 10.19 -12.75
C LEU A 46 -14.62 9.56 -12.90
N SER A 47 -15.14 9.44 -14.13
CA SER A 47 -16.42 8.76 -14.39
C SER A 47 -16.33 7.25 -14.10
N THR A 48 -15.18 6.62 -14.40
CA THR A 48 -14.97 5.21 -14.09
C THR A 48 -14.91 4.95 -12.58
N ILE A 49 -14.35 5.88 -11.78
CA ILE A 49 -14.40 5.79 -10.31
C ILE A 49 -15.84 5.77 -9.81
N ASP A 50 -16.72 6.63 -10.33
CA ASP A 50 -18.15 6.66 -9.94
C ASP A 50 -18.88 5.35 -10.27
N LYS A 51 -18.38 4.55 -11.22
CA LYS A 51 -18.91 3.22 -11.58
C LYS A 51 -18.27 2.07 -10.80
N LEU A 52 -17.04 2.26 -10.31
CA LEU A 52 -16.30 1.31 -9.49
C LEU A 52 -16.74 1.40 -8.03
N PHE A 53 -16.85 2.62 -7.52
CA PHE A 53 -17.19 2.97 -6.15
C PHE A 53 -18.30 4.03 -6.19
N PRO A 54 -19.58 3.63 -6.28
CA PRO A 54 -20.69 4.57 -6.46
C PRO A 54 -20.79 5.62 -5.35
N VAL A 55 -21.16 6.84 -5.74
CA VAL A 55 -21.47 7.92 -4.79
C VAL A 55 -22.66 7.49 -3.92
N GLY A 56 -22.52 7.62 -2.61
CA GLY A 56 -23.54 7.22 -1.62
C GLY A 56 -23.41 5.77 -1.13
N ASP A 57 -22.48 4.98 -1.67
CA ASP A 57 -22.08 3.71 -1.04
C ASP A 57 -21.11 3.99 0.12
N ASP A 58 -21.63 4.05 1.34
CA ASP A 58 -20.83 4.27 2.55
C ASP A 58 -19.68 3.27 2.68
N LYS A 59 -19.84 2.05 2.15
CA LYS A 59 -18.82 0.99 2.23
C LYS A 59 -17.59 1.30 1.38
N SER A 60 -17.75 2.04 0.30
CA SER A 60 -16.67 2.37 -0.64
C SER A 60 -16.33 3.87 -0.63
N LYS A 61 -16.91 4.64 0.30
CA LYS A 61 -16.73 6.10 0.38
C LYS A 61 -15.27 6.50 0.52
N LEU A 62 -14.50 5.82 1.38
CA LEU A 62 -13.08 6.15 1.58
C LEU A 62 -12.27 5.96 0.30
N ILE A 63 -12.32 4.78 -0.31
CA ILE A 63 -11.58 4.49 -1.55
C ILE A 63 -12.03 5.39 -2.72
N HIS A 64 -13.32 5.72 -2.81
CA HIS A 64 -13.83 6.69 -3.78
C HIS A 64 -13.13 8.05 -3.67
N LEU A 65 -13.01 8.58 -2.45
CA LEU A 65 -12.37 9.87 -2.19
C LEU A 65 -10.87 9.82 -2.47
N MET A 66 -10.20 8.73 -2.07
CA MET A 66 -8.77 8.50 -2.31
C MET A 66 -8.44 8.43 -3.81
N GLU A 67 -9.22 7.66 -4.59
CA GLU A 67 -9.02 7.54 -6.03
C GLU A 67 -9.30 8.85 -6.78
N LYS A 68 -10.31 9.63 -6.35
CA LYS A 68 -10.56 10.97 -6.91
C LYS A 68 -9.42 11.93 -6.58
N GLY A 69 -8.96 11.97 -5.32
CA GLY A 69 -7.81 12.77 -4.90
C GLY A 69 -6.59 12.48 -5.77
N MET A 70 -6.19 11.22 -5.87
CA MET A 70 -5.04 10.82 -6.68
C MET A 70 -5.22 11.09 -8.18
N THR A 71 -6.44 10.96 -8.72
CA THR A 71 -6.71 11.31 -10.12
C THR A 71 -6.51 12.80 -10.37
N TYR A 72 -6.97 13.66 -9.46
CA TYR A 72 -6.72 15.10 -9.54
C TYR A 72 -5.25 15.46 -9.36
N HIS A 73 -4.54 14.79 -8.43
CA HIS A 73 -3.10 14.95 -8.25
C HIS A 73 -2.34 14.67 -9.56
N ARG A 74 -2.65 13.53 -10.21
CA ARG A 74 -2.05 13.14 -11.49
C ARG A 74 -2.41 14.11 -12.63
N ALA A 75 -3.56 14.77 -12.55
CA ALA A 75 -3.97 15.80 -13.50
C ALA A 75 -3.32 17.18 -13.25
N GLY A 76 -2.44 17.31 -12.24
CA GLY A 76 -1.87 18.59 -11.82
C GLY A 76 -2.87 19.54 -11.15
N LYS A 77 -4.04 19.01 -10.74
CA LYS A 77 -5.13 19.75 -10.09
C LYS A 77 -5.03 19.60 -8.58
N TYR A 78 -3.99 20.21 -8.01
CA TYR A 78 -3.59 20.00 -6.62
C TYR A 78 -4.59 20.55 -5.60
N PHE A 79 -5.35 21.60 -5.93
CA PHE A 79 -6.37 22.13 -5.03
C PHE A 79 -7.58 21.19 -4.90
N LEU A 80 -8.05 20.63 -6.00
CA LEU A 80 -9.10 19.62 -6.03
C LEU A 80 -8.62 18.32 -5.38
N SER A 81 -7.39 17.91 -5.65
CA SER A 81 -6.76 16.76 -4.99
C SER A 81 -6.79 16.91 -3.47
N ALA A 82 -6.27 18.02 -2.96
CA ALA A 82 -6.25 18.30 -1.53
C ALA A 82 -7.65 18.29 -0.92
N LYS A 83 -8.67 18.85 -1.59
CA LYS A 83 -10.07 18.79 -1.10
C LYS A 83 -10.58 17.36 -0.94
N TYR A 84 -10.40 16.51 -1.95
CA TYR A 84 -10.85 15.12 -1.89
C TYR A 84 -10.06 14.30 -0.86
N LEU A 85 -8.76 14.56 -0.72
CA LEU A 85 -7.91 13.89 0.26
C LEU A 85 -8.22 14.33 1.71
N GLN A 86 -8.59 15.59 1.96
CA GLN A 86 -9.08 16.03 3.27
C GLN A 86 -10.38 15.32 3.67
N MET A 87 -11.28 15.11 2.70
CA MET A 87 -12.50 14.33 2.92
C MET A 87 -12.16 12.84 3.19
N ALA A 88 -11.16 12.29 2.49
CA ALA A 88 -10.68 10.94 2.70
C ALA A 88 -10.07 10.75 4.09
N ASP A 89 -9.20 11.67 4.53
CA ASP A 89 -8.62 11.71 5.87
C ASP A 89 -9.71 11.77 6.97
N THR A 90 -10.70 12.64 6.80
CA THR A 90 -11.83 12.72 7.73
C THR A 90 -12.62 11.40 7.79
N THR A 91 -12.94 10.83 6.62
CA THR A 91 -13.65 9.54 6.53
C THR A 91 -12.82 8.40 7.14
N SER A 92 -11.51 8.39 6.94
CA SER A 92 -10.56 7.43 7.50
C SER A 92 -10.57 7.46 9.03
N ARG A 93 -10.57 8.64 9.65
CA ARG A 93 -10.68 8.79 11.13
C ARG A 93 -12.03 8.34 11.68
N GLU A 94 -13.13 8.70 11.01
CA GLU A 94 -14.47 8.26 11.40
C GLU A 94 -14.59 6.73 11.38
N LEU A 95 -14.11 6.10 10.31
CA LEU A 95 -14.09 4.65 10.15
C LEU A 95 -13.22 3.98 11.21
N TYR A 96 -12.03 4.52 11.48
CA TYR A 96 -11.16 4.01 12.54
C TYR A 96 -11.87 3.98 13.90
N THR A 97 -12.56 5.08 14.24
CA THR A 97 -13.33 5.19 15.50
C THR A 97 -14.45 4.14 15.58
N GLN A 98 -15.18 3.93 14.48
CA GLN A 98 -16.25 2.91 14.42
C GLN A 98 -15.72 1.48 14.53
N SER A 99 -14.54 1.18 13.97
CA SER A 99 -13.95 -0.16 14.00
C SER A 99 -13.70 -0.63 15.44
N ILE A 100 -13.21 0.28 16.30
CA ILE A 100 -12.98 0.02 17.72
C ILE A 100 -14.30 -0.30 18.44
N SER A 101 -15.39 0.37 18.10
CA SER A 101 -16.71 0.16 18.71
C SER A 101 -17.46 -1.09 18.19
N LYS A 102 -17.12 -1.61 17.00
CA LYS A 102 -17.84 -2.72 16.33
C LYS A 102 -17.28 -4.12 16.63
N SER A 103 -16.13 -4.25 17.28
CA SER A 103 -15.36 -5.50 17.43
C SER A 103 -16.09 -6.70 18.07
N ALA A 104 -17.28 -6.54 18.65
CA ALA A 104 -18.04 -7.62 19.28
C ALA A 104 -19.19 -8.22 18.44
N LEU A 105 -19.62 -7.59 17.33
CA LEU A 105 -20.88 -7.95 16.62
C LEU A 105 -20.69 -8.54 15.19
N THR A 106 -19.46 -8.59 14.66
CA THR A 106 -19.20 -8.78 13.20
C THR A 106 -18.76 -10.18 12.76
N VAL A 107 -18.70 -11.18 13.64
CA VAL A 107 -18.17 -12.52 13.31
C VAL A 107 -18.93 -13.22 12.16
N VAL A 108 -20.13 -12.76 11.79
CA VAL A 108 -21.00 -13.41 10.79
C VAL A 108 -20.97 -12.75 9.39
N ALA A 109 -20.50 -11.51 9.24
CA ALA A 109 -20.53 -10.78 7.96
C ALA A 109 -19.18 -10.90 7.20
N ASN A 110 -19.20 -11.02 5.86
CA ASN A 110 -17.99 -10.99 5.02
C ASN A 110 -17.39 -9.57 5.03
N ASP A 111 -16.07 -9.48 5.04
CA ASP A 111 -15.28 -8.25 4.98
C ASP A 111 -15.56 -7.42 3.71
N THR A 112 -15.95 -8.05 2.58
CA THR A 112 -16.42 -7.32 1.38
C THR A 112 -17.72 -6.54 1.58
N VAL A 113 -18.51 -6.91 2.59
CA VAL A 113 -19.79 -6.28 2.93
C VAL A 113 -19.58 -5.16 3.96
N ASP A 114 -18.40 -5.07 4.56
CA ASP A 114 -18.01 -4.04 5.52
C ASP A 114 -17.41 -2.79 4.83
N ASN A 115 -17.24 -1.74 5.61
CA ASN A 115 -16.61 -0.51 5.16
C ASN A 115 -15.16 -0.76 4.73
N TYR A 116 -14.74 -0.08 3.66
CA TYR A 116 -13.35 -0.05 3.26
C TYR A 116 -12.57 0.89 4.19
N TYR A 117 -11.73 0.32 5.06
CA TYR A 117 -10.96 1.07 6.07
C TYR A 117 -9.64 1.67 5.57
N GLY A 118 -9.16 1.22 4.41
CA GLY A 118 -7.83 1.55 3.90
C GLY A 118 -6.72 0.81 4.65
N ALA A 119 -5.70 0.35 3.92
CA ALA A 119 -4.52 -0.21 4.57
C ALA A 119 -3.75 0.90 5.33
N ILE A 120 -2.98 0.54 6.36
CA ILE A 120 -2.27 1.53 7.20
C ILE A 120 -1.35 2.41 6.35
N TYR A 121 -0.62 1.83 5.41
CA TYR A 121 0.24 2.59 4.50
C TYR A 121 -0.54 3.52 3.57
N GLU A 122 -1.75 3.14 3.15
CA GLU A 122 -2.60 4.01 2.33
C GLU A 122 -3.10 5.20 3.13
N ARG A 123 -3.46 5.00 4.40
CA ARG A 123 -3.86 6.08 5.32
C ARG A 123 -2.69 7.05 5.55
N SER A 124 -1.47 6.55 5.65
CA SER A 124 -0.24 7.38 5.67
C SER A 124 -0.10 8.23 4.41
N LEU A 125 -0.35 7.61 3.24
CA LEU A 125 -0.22 8.29 1.96
C LEU A 125 -1.26 9.38 1.72
N ILE A 126 -2.41 9.36 2.41
CA ILE A 126 -3.34 10.50 2.37
C ILE A 126 -2.62 11.76 2.85
N HIS A 127 -1.88 11.68 3.96
CA HIS A 127 -1.10 12.79 4.51
C HIS A 127 0.08 13.18 3.61
N PHE A 128 0.77 12.19 3.02
CA PHE A 128 1.82 12.45 2.03
C PHE A 128 1.33 13.33 0.88
N TYR A 129 0.22 12.93 0.25
CA TYR A 129 -0.32 13.68 -0.90
C TYR A 129 -0.92 15.01 -0.48
N LEU A 130 -1.54 15.14 0.70
CA LEU A 130 -1.99 16.44 1.21
C LEU A 130 -0.81 17.41 1.40
N ALA A 131 0.27 16.96 2.05
CA ALA A 131 1.45 17.79 2.28
C ALA A 131 2.12 18.17 0.94
N LEU A 132 2.23 17.21 0.02
CA LEU A 132 2.78 17.43 -1.31
C LEU A 132 1.90 18.37 -2.15
N ASP A 133 0.58 18.23 -2.13
CA ASP A 133 -0.35 19.09 -2.87
C ASP A 133 -0.27 20.53 -2.38
N TYR A 134 -0.27 20.76 -1.07
CA TYR A 134 -0.08 22.10 -0.51
C TYR A 134 1.29 22.67 -0.86
N TYR A 135 2.33 21.85 -0.84
CA TYR A 135 3.66 22.30 -1.23
C TYR A 135 3.74 22.63 -2.74
N LEU A 136 3.07 21.86 -3.59
CA LEU A 136 2.96 22.13 -5.02
C LEU A 136 2.19 23.43 -5.27
N LEU A 137 1.05 23.65 -4.61
CA LEU A 137 0.31 24.93 -4.69
C LEU A 137 1.16 26.14 -4.25
N TYR A 138 1.99 25.97 -3.22
CA TYR A 138 2.96 26.99 -2.81
C TYR A 138 3.98 27.29 -3.92
N THR A 139 4.57 26.26 -4.53
CA THR A 139 5.63 26.44 -5.54
C THR A 139 5.10 26.88 -6.90
N THR A 140 3.97 26.34 -7.36
CA THR A 140 3.34 26.70 -8.64
C THR A 140 2.69 28.08 -8.59
N GLY A 141 2.20 28.50 -7.43
CA GLY A 141 1.57 29.81 -7.24
C GLY A 141 0.25 29.96 -8.00
N SER A 142 -0.44 28.87 -8.31
CA SER A 142 -1.72 28.89 -9.02
C SER A 142 -2.67 27.81 -8.49
N ILE A 143 -3.97 28.12 -8.55
CA ILE A 143 -5.07 27.19 -8.31
C ILE A 143 -5.81 27.00 -9.63
N GLU A 144 -6.14 25.75 -9.94
CA GLU A 144 -6.95 25.38 -11.08
C GLU A 144 -8.41 25.85 -10.96
N GLU A 145 -9.14 25.86 -12.08
CA GLU A 145 -10.59 26.08 -12.05
C GLU A 145 -11.30 24.97 -11.26
N VAL A 146 -12.22 25.36 -10.38
CA VAL A 146 -13.15 24.45 -9.72
C VAL A 146 -14.49 24.55 -10.44
N PRO A 147 -14.92 23.50 -11.17
CA PRO A 147 -16.12 23.55 -11.99
C PRO A 147 -17.32 24.05 -11.19
N LYS A 148 -17.99 25.09 -11.71
CA LYS A 148 -19.19 25.72 -11.11
C LYS A 148 -18.99 26.42 -9.75
N VAL A 149 -17.74 26.55 -9.27
CA VAL A 149 -17.46 27.18 -7.96
C VAL A 149 -16.54 28.39 -8.10
N SER A 150 -15.41 28.26 -8.81
CA SER A 150 -14.45 29.36 -8.95
C SER A 150 -13.56 29.22 -10.18
N PRO A 151 -13.21 30.32 -10.87
CA PRO A 151 -12.25 30.29 -11.96
C PRO A 151 -10.84 29.96 -11.46
N ALA A 152 -9.94 29.62 -12.39
CA ALA A 152 -8.52 29.50 -12.10
C ALA A 152 -7.95 30.83 -11.56
N LYS A 153 -6.99 30.76 -10.64
CA LYS A 153 -6.48 31.91 -9.90
C LYS A 153 -4.97 31.83 -9.70
N THR A 154 -4.27 32.91 -10.03
CA THR A 154 -2.87 33.12 -9.60
C THR A 154 -2.84 33.60 -8.16
N LEU A 155 -1.98 33.00 -7.35
CA LEU A 155 -1.86 33.28 -5.92
C LEU A 155 -0.93 34.46 -5.66
N SER A 156 -1.34 35.33 -4.74
CA SER A 156 -0.45 36.31 -4.12
C SER A 156 0.61 35.63 -3.25
N GLN A 157 1.69 36.34 -2.92
CA GLN A 157 2.74 35.78 -2.06
C GLN A 157 2.22 35.36 -0.68
N ASN A 158 1.26 36.09 -0.12
CA ASN A 158 0.63 35.75 1.16
C ASN A 158 -0.14 34.43 1.05
N GLU A 159 -0.93 34.24 0.01
CA GLU A 159 -1.67 32.99 -0.22
C GLU A 159 -0.74 31.81 -0.50
N ARG A 160 0.36 32.03 -1.23
CA ARG A 160 1.41 31.01 -1.38
C ARG A 160 1.97 30.59 -0.01
N ASN A 161 2.29 31.56 0.83
CA ASN A 161 2.82 31.30 2.17
C ASN A 161 1.80 30.56 3.05
N GLU A 162 0.50 30.83 2.90
CA GLU A 162 -0.55 30.04 3.58
C GLU A 162 -0.51 28.57 3.18
N TYR A 163 -0.31 28.25 1.88
CA TYR A 163 -0.16 26.86 1.45
C TYR A 163 1.11 26.21 1.98
N LEU A 164 2.23 26.93 2.07
CA LEU A 164 3.43 26.42 2.73
C LEU A 164 3.17 26.10 4.22
N GLN A 165 2.42 26.96 4.92
CA GLN A 165 2.01 26.70 6.31
C GLN A 165 1.08 25.49 6.42
N ARG A 166 0.15 25.29 5.47
CA ARG A 166 -0.70 24.11 5.42
C ARG A 166 0.10 22.82 5.19
N ALA A 167 1.10 22.85 4.30
CA ALA A 167 2.00 21.73 4.11
C ALA A 167 2.72 21.36 5.42
N ARG A 168 3.23 22.36 6.15
CA ARG A 168 3.85 22.16 7.48
C ARG A 168 2.87 21.64 8.53
N ALA A 169 1.64 22.16 8.57
CA ALA A 169 0.60 21.69 9.48
C ALA A 169 0.22 20.23 9.20
N GLU A 170 0.16 19.85 7.93
CA GLU A 170 -0.09 18.48 7.50
C GLU A 170 1.03 17.53 7.96
N MET A 171 2.30 17.97 7.89
CA MET A 171 3.42 17.18 8.44
C MET A 171 3.27 16.89 9.93
N LEU A 172 2.75 17.84 10.72
CA LEU A 172 2.49 17.65 12.15
C LEU A 172 1.32 16.69 12.39
N ALA A 173 0.25 16.78 11.61
CA ALA A 173 -0.87 15.84 11.67
C ALA A 173 -0.41 14.41 11.34
N TRP A 174 0.44 14.29 10.32
CA TRP A 174 1.02 13.01 9.91
C TRP A 174 1.91 12.42 11.00
N ASP A 175 2.83 13.20 11.58
CA ASP A 175 3.72 12.71 12.64
C ASP A 175 2.95 12.28 13.91
N SER A 176 1.86 12.99 14.23
CA SER A 176 0.94 12.60 15.31
C SER A 176 0.29 11.23 15.06
N LEU A 177 -0.19 10.99 13.83
CA LEU A 177 -0.75 9.69 13.43
C LEU A 177 0.30 8.57 13.47
N LEU A 178 1.50 8.82 12.94
CA LEU A 178 2.58 7.83 12.96
C LEU A 178 2.99 7.50 14.40
N SER A 179 3.00 8.49 15.29
CA SER A 179 3.30 8.29 16.71
C SER A 179 2.27 7.39 17.41
N SER A 180 0.98 7.53 17.11
CA SER A 180 -0.04 6.61 17.65
C SER A 180 0.16 5.18 17.14
N TRP A 181 0.50 5.01 15.86
CA TRP A 181 0.76 3.68 15.30
C TRP A 181 2.03 3.02 15.83
N LYS A 182 3.08 3.78 16.13
CA LYS A 182 4.28 3.24 16.80
C LYS A 182 3.93 2.55 18.12
N GLU A 183 3.02 3.14 18.88
CA GLU A 183 2.56 2.62 20.16
C GLU A 183 1.62 1.42 19.99
N GLU A 184 0.61 1.52 19.12
CA GLU A 184 -0.35 0.45 18.85
C GLU A 184 0.30 -0.80 18.24
N ARG A 185 1.37 -0.62 17.46
CA ARG A 185 2.03 -1.70 16.70
C ARG A 185 3.37 -2.10 17.29
N LYS A 186 3.62 -1.88 18.59
CA LYS A 186 4.86 -2.37 19.24
C LYS A 186 5.11 -3.85 18.93
N GLY A 187 6.34 -4.19 18.55
CA GLY A 187 6.74 -5.55 18.15
C GLY A 187 6.49 -5.97 16.70
N SER A 188 5.58 -5.32 15.94
CA SER A 188 5.42 -5.60 14.48
C SER A 188 6.68 -5.24 13.66
N ALA A 189 6.92 -5.86 12.51
CA ALA A 189 8.04 -5.49 11.63
C ALA A 189 7.65 -4.44 10.57
N VAL A 190 6.36 -4.15 10.41
CA VAL A 190 5.84 -3.50 9.20
C VAL A 190 5.15 -2.18 9.52
N PHE A 191 5.49 -1.18 8.72
CA PHE A 191 4.81 0.12 8.60
C PHE A 191 4.30 0.72 9.92
N LYS A 192 5.23 1.22 10.75
CA LYS A 192 4.92 1.94 12.00
C LYS A 192 5.27 3.41 11.96
N ASP A 193 6.07 3.78 10.98
CA ASP A 193 6.57 5.10 10.72
C ASP A 193 6.84 5.17 9.22
N ASP A 194 6.93 6.38 8.70
CA ASP A 194 7.03 6.60 7.26
C ASP A 194 8.25 7.44 6.92
N LEU A 195 9.15 6.84 6.12
CA LEU A 195 10.35 7.50 5.64
C LEU A 195 10.02 8.69 4.73
N LEU A 196 8.91 8.67 4.00
CA LEU A 196 8.47 9.83 3.23
C LEU A 196 8.12 11.01 4.15
N ALA A 197 7.56 10.75 5.33
CA ALA A 197 7.26 11.81 6.27
C ALA A 197 8.55 12.53 6.73
N LYS A 198 9.63 11.76 6.92
CA LYS A 198 10.94 12.32 7.31
C LYS A 198 11.61 13.08 6.16
N ILE A 199 11.62 12.51 4.96
CA ILE A 199 12.25 13.13 3.78
C ILE A 199 11.48 14.37 3.32
N LEU A 200 10.17 14.26 3.07
CA LEU A 200 9.35 15.38 2.62
C LEU A 200 9.23 16.45 3.71
N GLY A 201 9.09 16.05 4.98
CA GLY A 201 9.09 16.97 6.11
C GLY A 201 10.37 17.80 6.16
N GLY A 202 11.53 17.14 6.06
CA GLY A 202 12.82 17.84 5.98
C GLY A 202 12.86 18.88 4.86
N MET A 203 12.37 18.52 3.66
CA MET A 203 12.34 19.43 2.52
C MET A 203 11.40 20.63 2.71
N ILE A 204 10.22 20.40 3.28
CA ILE A 204 9.24 21.44 3.59
C ILE A 204 9.83 22.40 4.63
N HIS A 205 10.40 21.88 5.73
CA HIS A 205 11.05 22.67 6.78
C HIS A 205 12.22 23.51 6.24
N GLU A 206 13.03 22.98 5.32
CA GLU A 206 14.08 23.74 4.63
C GLU A 206 13.56 24.87 3.74
N SER A 207 12.27 24.91 3.42
CA SER A 207 11.68 26.00 2.65
C SER A 207 11.40 27.24 3.52
N PHE A 208 11.50 27.11 4.84
CA PHE A 208 11.38 28.23 5.77
C PHE A 208 12.77 28.81 6.08
N ALA A 209 12.91 30.12 5.97
CA ALA A 209 14.19 30.82 6.17
C ALA A 209 14.55 31.03 7.66
N THR A 210 14.22 30.08 8.55
CA THR A 210 14.49 30.24 10.00
C THR A 210 15.44 29.15 10.52
N PRO A 211 16.38 29.49 11.43
CA PRO A 211 17.31 28.51 11.99
C PRO A 211 16.63 27.34 12.69
N ASN A 212 15.49 27.56 13.33
CA ASN A 212 14.75 26.50 14.03
C ASN A 212 14.17 25.48 13.03
N GLU A 213 13.63 25.96 11.91
CA GLU A 213 13.09 25.06 10.88
C GLU A 213 14.21 24.25 10.21
N HIS A 214 15.41 24.83 10.01
CA HIS A 214 16.57 24.07 9.55
C HIS A 214 17.05 23.01 10.55
N GLN A 215 16.90 23.25 11.86
CA GLN A 215 17.20 22.24 12.89
C GLN A 215 16.18 21.11 12.86
N THR A 216 14.89 21.43 12.72
CA THR A 216 13.84 20.43 12.55
C THR A 216 14.10 19.59 11.30
N ALA A 217 14.48 20.21 10.18
CA ALA A 217 14.85 19.48 8.98
C ALA A 217 16.06 18.55 9.20
N LEU A 218 17.12 19.05 9.86
CA LEU A 218 18.28 18.24 10.21
C LEU A 218 17.87 17.01 11.02
N GLN A 219 17.05 17.19 12.05
CA GLN A 219 16.57 16.09 12.89
C GLN A 219 15.73 15.10 12.08
N LEU A 220 14.82 15.57 11.23
CA LEU A 220 14.02 14.70 10.37
C LEU A 220 14.88 13.84 9.44
N TYR A 221 15.96 14.36 8.86
CA TYR A 221 16.86 13.54 8.04
C TYR A 221 17.65 12.51 8.86
N ILE A 222 18.06 12.87 10.09
CA ILE A 222 18.69 11.92 11.03
C ILE A 222 17.71 10.79 11.37
N ASP A 223 16.48 11.14 11.74
CA ASP A 223 15.40 10.20 12.04
C ASP A 223 15.07 9.33 10.83
N GLY A 224 15.11 9.88 9.62
CA GLY A 224 14.94 9.15 8.37
C GLY A 224 16.03 8.10 8.15
N LYS A 225 17.30 8.43 8.42
CA LYS A 225 18.42 7.47 8.34
C LYS A 225 18.30 6.38 9.41
N GLU A 226 17.87 6.75 10.61
CA GLU A 226 17.61 5.80 11.69
C GLU A 226 16.43 4.86 11.35
N LEU A 227 15.35 5.41 10.80
CA LEU A 227 14.18 4.65 10.36
C LEU A 227 14.52 3.69 9.22
N LEU A 228 15.35 4.14 8.27
CA LEU A 228 15.85 3.30 7.18
C LEU A 228 16.54 2.05 7.75
N LEU A 229 17.38 2.25 8.77
CA LEU A 229 18.10 1.19 9.46
C LEU A 229 17.18 0.27 10.26
N LYS A 230 16.31 0.84 11.10
CA LYS A 230 15.54 0.09 12.10
C LYS A 230 14.32 -0.62 11.53
N ASN A 231 13.71 -0.10 10.46
CA ASN A 231 12.41 -0.59 9.99
C ASN A 231 12.43 -0.96 8.49
N TYR A 232 13.04 -0.14 7.64
CA TYR A 232 12.94 -0.33 6.19
C TYR A 232 13.86 -1.43 5.63
N ASN A 233 14.78 -1.96 6.44
CA ASN A 233 15.49 -3.21 6.14
C ASN A 233 14.58 -4.44 6.11
N ALA A 234 13.29 -4.30 6.46
CA ALA A 234 12.29 -5.31 6.21
C ALA A 234 11.88 -5.39 4.73
N TYR A 235 12.22 -4.42 3.88
CA TYR A 235 11.84 -4.42 2.46
C TYR A 235 12.97 -4.93 1.57
N VAL A 236 12.64 -5.82 0.63
CA VAL A 236 13.58 -6.48 -0.29
C VAL A 236 14.29 -5.50 -1.23
N SER A 237 13.68 -4.36 -1.53
CA SER A 237 14.31 -3.29 -2.31
C SER A 237 15.47 -2.63 -1.59
N TYR A 238 15.56 -2.74 -0.25
CA TYR A 238 16.64 -2.17 0.53
C TYR A 238 17.61 -3.21 1.07
N ASN A 239 17.13 -4.37 1.49
CA ASN A 239 17.93 -5.38 2.17
C ASN A 239 17.84 -6.75 1.48
N GLN A 240 18.98 -7.34 1.12
CA GLN A 240 19.02 -8.70 0.56
C GLN A 240 18.57 -9.76 1.58
N LYS A 241 18.68 -9.47 2.89
CA LYS A 241 18.26 -10.33 4.01
C LYS A 241 16.89 -9.94 4.58
N ALA A 242 16.03 -9.28 3.81
CA ALA A 242 14.75 -8.77 4.30
C ALA A 242 13.87 -9.81 5.03
N LEU A 243 13.79 -11.04 4.54
CA LEU A 243 13.00 -12.11 5.18
C LEU A 243 13.58 -12.55 6.54
N GLU A 244 14.91 -12.66 6.63
CA GLU A 244 15.60 -12.94 7.90
C GLU A 244 15.42 -11.77 8.88
N PHE A 245 15.46 -10.54 8.37
CA PHE A 245 15.23 -9.33 9.16
C PHE A 245 13.81 -9.30 9.74
N GLN A 246 12.79 -9.59 8.93
CA GLN A 246 11.39 -9.64 9.36
C GLN A 246 11.15 -10.71 10.43
N SER A 247 11.64 -11.93 10.20
CA SER A 247 11.41 -13.07 11.11
C SER A 247 12.07 -12.90 12.49
N ASN A 248 13.11 -12.07 12.60
CA ASN A 248 13.83 -11.82 13.85
C ASN A 248 13.55 -10.43 14.45
N PHE A 249 12.64 -9.65 13.87
CA PHE A 249 12.42 -8.25 14.21
C PHE A 249 12.13 -8.02 15.71
N SER A 250 11.32 -8.90 16.32
CA SER A 250 10.95 -8.81 17.74
C SER A 250 12.15 -8.96 18.70
N GLN A 251 13.25 -9.57 18.24
CA GLN A 251 14.46 -9.81 19.03
C GLN A 251 15.44 -8.64 18.99
N PHE A 252 15.31 -7.73 18.01
CA PHE A 252 16.27 -6.65 17.77
C PHE A 252 16.51 -5.71 18.95
N PRO A 253 15.51 -5.34 19.77
CA PRO A 253 15.75 -4.54 20.96
C PRO A 253 16.79 -5.16 21.92
N GLY A 254 16.88 -6.50 21.99
CA GLY A 254 17.83 -7.22 22.84
C GLY A 254 19.18 -7.52 22.18
N LEU A 255 19.30 -7.45 20.86
CA LEU A 255 20.54 -7.78 20.14
C LEU A 255 21.51 -6.60 19.99
N GLY A 256 20.98 -5.37 20.03
CA GLY A 256 21.75 -4.15 19.77
C GLY A 256 21.99 -3.89 18.27
N VAL A 257 22.11 -2.61 17.92
CA VAL A 257 22.11 -2.14 16.52
C VAL A 257 23.25 -2.74 15.68
N GLU A 258 24.46 -2.85 16.25
CA GLU A 258 25.63 -3.34 15.50
C GLU A 258 25.52 -4.83 15.14
N LYS A 259 24.95 -5.64 16.05
CA LYS A 259 24.67 -7.04 15.75
C LYS A 259 23.58 -7.17 14.68
N VAL A 260 22.54 -6.34 14.76
CA VAL A 260 21.47 -6.32 13.73
C VAL A 260 22.04 -5.97 12.35
N LYS A 261 22.88 -4.93 12.26
CA LYS A 261 23.57 -4.54 11.02
C LYS A 261 24.39 -5.68 10.44
N LYS A 262 25.19 -6.35 11.27
CA LYS A 262 26.09 -7.42 10.83
C LYS A 262 25.33 -8.67 10.37
N ASP A 263 24.37 -9.11 11.17
CA ASP A 263 23.79 -10.44 11.00
C ASP A 263 22.59 -10.42 10.04
N PHE A 264 21.80 -9.34 10.02
CA PHE A 264 20.50 -9.28 9.35
C PHE A 264 20.39 -8.24 8.23
N ILE A 265 21.42 -7.44 7.98
CA ILE A 265 21.39 -6.40 6.94
C ILE A 265 22.49 -6.67 5.91
N THR A 266 22.10 -6.68 4.64
CA THR A 266 23.00 -6.68 3.49
C THR A 266 22.44 -5.68 2.49
N GLN A 267 23.06 -4.49 2.48
CA GLN A 267 22.52 -3.33 1.77
C GLN A 267 22.49 -3.56 0.26
N THR A 268 21.39 -3.17 -0.37
CA THR A 268 21.28 -3.08 -1.82
C THR A 268 21.88 -1.76 -2.33
N PRO A 269 22.19 -1.65 -3.64
CA PRO A 269 22.60 -0.38 -4.22
C PRO A 269 21.58 0.74 -4.03
N LEU A 270 20.27 0.44 -4.03
CA LEU A 270 19.22 1.42 -3.76
C LEU A 270 19.27 1.96 -2.32
N GLN A 271 19.56 1.08 -1.36
CA GLN A 271 19.76 1.52 0.02
C GLN A 271 20.99 2.40 0.16
N ASN A 272 22.09 2.05 -0.52
CA ASN A 272 23.31 2.86 -0.51
C ASN A 272 23.05 4.26 -1.08
N GLU A 273 22.36 4.36 -2.23
CA GLU A 273 21.97 5.63 -2.84
C GLU A 273 21.14 6.50 -1.88
N LEU A 274 20.20 5.90 -1.15
CA LEU A 274 19.37 6.60 -0.19
C LEU A 274 20.15 7.03 1.07
N VAL A 275 21.05 6.18 1.59
CA VAL A 275 21.94 6.53 2.70
C VAL A 275 22.83 7.72 2.32
N ASP A 276 23.41 7.70 1.13
CA ASP A 276 24.25 8.78 0.62
C ASP A 276 23.49 10.10 0.49
N PHE A 277 22.24 10.03 0.01
CA PHE A 277 21.35 11.18 -0.06
C PHE A 277 21.08 11.75 1.35
N LEU A 278 20.71 10.90 2.30
CA LEU A 278 20.43 11.32 3.67
C LEU A 278 21.68 11.92 4.34
N ASP A 279 22.85 11.30 4.17
CA ASP A 279 24.11 11.85 4.66
C ASP A 279 24.42 13.20 4.04
N TYR A 280 24.26 13.33 2.72
CA TYR A 280 24.44 14.63 2.06
C TYR A 280 23.52 15.70 2.67
N LYS A 281 22.25 15.39 2.92
CA LYS A 281 21.28 16.31 3.53
C LYS A 281 21.67 16.68 4.97
N ILE A 282 21.97 15.68 5.81
CA ILE A 282 22.35 15.85 7.21
C ILE A 282 23.58 16.75 7.32
N PHE A 283 24.67 16.43 6.60
CA PHE A 283 25.91 17.19 6.71
C PHE A 283 25.78 18.57 6.06
N SER A 284 25.07 18.72 4.94
CA SER A 284 24.81 20.05 4.35
C SER A 284 24.07 20.98 5.31
N LEU A 285 23.11 20.46 6.07
CA LEU A 285 22.38 21.24 7.08
C LEU A 285 23.16 21.45 8.37
N ALA A 286 23.85 20.42 8.87
CA ALA A 286 24.69 20.53 10.06
C ALA A 286 25.71 21.66 9.90
N LYS A 287 26.36 21.76 8.72
CA LYS A 287 27.32 22.84 8.46
C LYS A 287 26.72 24.25 8.52
N ARG A 288 25.43 24.40 8.19
CA ARG A 288 24.72 25.68 8.17
C ARG A 288 24.05 26.02 9.50
N ALA A 289 23.46 25.03 10.17
CA ALA A 289 22.59 25.22 11.33
C ALA A 289 23.20 24.80 12.68
N ARG A 290 24.18 23.88 12.66
CA ARG A 290 24.78 23.21 13.82
C ARG A 290 26.26 22.81 13.58
N PRO A 291 27.15 23.74 13.20
CA PRO A 291 28.54 23.41 12.88
C PRO A 291 29.27 22.74 14.06
N GLU A 292 28.88 23.03 15.28
CA GLU A 292 29.40 22.42 16.50
C GLU A 292 29.08 20.92 16.63
N GLN A 293 27.97 20.44 16.04
CA GLN A 293 27.58 19.03 16.06
C GLN A 293 28.27 18.21 14.96
N TRP A 294 28.96 18.85 14.02
CA TRP A 294 29.54 18.20 12.84
C TRP A 294 30.41 16.99 13.18
N ASN A 295 31.36 17.15 14.11
CA ASN A 295 32.30 16.06 14.47
C ASN A 295 31.59 14.91 15.20
N GLN A 296 30.61 15.23 16.06
CA GLN A 296 29.79 14.23 16.74
C GLN A 296 28.99 13.41 15.72
N LEU A 297 28.30 14.09 14.81
CA LEU A 297 27.53 13.44 13.73
C LEU A 297 28.42 12.63 12.80
N LYS A 298 29.61 13.14 12.44
CA LYS A 298 30.59 12.40 11.62
C LYS A 298 30.98 11.08 12.28
N ASN A 299 31.26 11.09 13.58
CA ASN A 299 31.62 9.89 14.33
C ASN A 299 30.43 8.91 14.48
N GLN A 300 29.23 9.42 14.71
CA GLN A 300 28.04 8.60 14.92
C GLN A 300 27.51 7.96 13.63
N LEU A 301 27.50 8.72 12.53
CA LEU A 301 26.85 8.31 11.28
C LEU A 301 27.81 7.72 10.25
N ALA A 302 29.13 7.95 10.42
CA ALA A 302 30.22 7.46 9.59
C ALA A 302 29.91 7.54 8.07
N PRO A 303 29.59 8.74 7.54
CA PRO A 303 29.28 8.89 6.11
C PRO A 303 30.48 8.56 5.23
N ARG A 304 30.23 8.18 3.97
CA ARG A 304 31.32 7.99 2.99
C ARG A 304 32.07 9.31 2.77
N GLU A 305 33.40 9.26 2.73
CA GLU A 305 34.25 10.47 2.56
C GLU A 305 33.94 11.22 1.26
N GLU A 306 33.53 10.52 0.19
CA GLU A 306 33.06 11.12 -1.06
C GLU A 306 31.87 12.07 -0.86
N ILE A 307 30.94 11.71 0.06
CA ILE A 307 29.77 12.53 0.37
C ILE A 307 30.18 13.77 1.16
N LEU A 308 31.09 13.64 2.12
CA LEU A 308 31.64 14.78 2.85
C LEU A 308 32.38 15.76 1.93
N ALA A 309 33.19 15.23 1.00
CA ALA A 309 33.87 16.04 -0.01
C ALA A 309 32.87 16.80 -0.91
N LYS A 310 31.78 16.13 -1.31
CA LYS A 310 30.68 16.75 -2.07
C LYS A 310 29.99 17.87 -1.27
N VAL A 311 29.73 17.66 0.02
CA VAL A 311 29.17 18.70 0.92
C VAL A 311 30.12 19.90 1.00
N GLU A 312 31.42 19.68 1.17
CA GLU A 312 32.42 20.76 1.25
C GLU A 312 32.45 21.60 -0.04
N LYS A 313 32.49 20.93 -1.20
CA LYS A 313 32.46 21.57 -2.51
C LYS A 313 31.19 22.40 -2.69
N ASN A 314 30.02 21.79 -2.51
CA ASN A 314 28.74 22.46 -2.73
C ASN A 314 28.49 23.61 -1.74
N PHE A 315 29.01 23.50 -0.51
CA PHE A 315 28.94 24.59 0.46
C PHE A 315 29.73 25.82 0.00
N LYS A 316 30.95 25.63 -0.52
CA LYS A 316 31.77 26.71 -1.11
C LYS A 316 31.09 27.32 -2.34
N ASP A 317 30.56 26.48 -3.22
CA ASP A 317 29.86 26.94 -4.43
C ASP A 317 28.61 27.75 -4.06
N ALA A 318 27.85 27.34 -3.04
CA ALA A 318 26.67 28.06 -2.57
C ALA A 318 27.01 29.44 -1.95
N LEU A 319 28.18 29.59 -1.32
CA LEU A 319 28.66 30.90 -0.84
C LEU A 319 28.97 31.86 -2.00
N ASN A 320 29.45 31.31 -3.13
CA ASN A 320 29.85 32.07 -4.31
C ASN A 320 28.68 32.36 -5.27
N ASN A 321 27.73 31.43 -5.38
CA ASN A 321 26.60 31.49 -6.32
C ASN A 321 25.28 31.80 -5.60
N LYS A 322 25.19 33.01 -5.05
CA LYS A 322 23.98 33.58 -4.41
C LYS A 322 22.81 33.82 -5.37
N ASN A 323 22.72 33.19 -6.53
CA ASN A 323 21.56 33.34 -7.43
C ASN A 323 20.90 32.00 -7.79
N ASN A 324 21.39 30.89 -7.24
CA ASN A 324 20.79 29.60 -7.50
C ASN A 324 19.50 29.40 -6.69
N SER A 325 18.50 28.83 -7.36
CA SER A 325 17.21 28.46 -6.82
C SER A 325 17.16 26.97 -6.55
N ARG A 326 16.44 26.59 -5.49
CA ARG A 326 16.28 25.19 -5.09
C ARG A 326 15.23 24.54 -5.98
N VAL A 327 15.57 23.38 -6.55
CA VAL A 327 14.67 22.57 -7.36
C VAL A 327 14.48 21.23 -6.65
N ILE A 328 13.26 20.92 -6.27
CA ILE A 328 12.88 19.63 -5.69
C ILE A 328 12.27 18.79 -6.80
N LEU A 329 12.73 17.55 -6.91
CA LEU A 329 12.24 16.58 -7.88
C LEU A 329 11.50 15.49 -7.11
N VAL A 330 10.22 15.32 -7.41
CA VAL A 330 9.41 14.19 -6.97
C VAL A 330 9.10 13.35 -8.20
N LEU A 331 9.48 12.09 -8.19
CA LEU A 331 9.21 11.15 -9.28
C LEU A 331 8.42 9.96 -8.76
N GLN A 332 7.30 9.69 -9.42
CA GLN A 332 6.36 8.63 -9.09
C GLN A 332 6.33 7.64 -10.25
N ASN A 333 6.58 6.37 -9.98
CA ASN A 333 6.67 5.34 -11.02
C ASN A 333 5.45 4.43 -11.02
N GLY A 334 4.78 4.31 -12.16
CA GLY A 334 3.80 3.26 -12.43
C GLY A 334 2.61 3.24 -11.49
N PHE A 335 2.19 2.02 -11.12
CA PHE A 335 1.15 1.75 -10.14
C PHE A 335 1.58 0.66 -9.18
N ILE A 336 1.06 0.73 -7.95
CA ILE A 336 1.21 -0.32 -6.95
C ILE A 336 0.68 -1.66 -7.50
N PRO A 337 1.26 -2.81 -7.13
CA PRO A 337 0.84 -4.11 -7.66
C PRO A 337 -0.64 -4.40 -7.37
N GLU A 338 -1.26 -5.24 -8.22
CA GLU A 338 -2.66 -5.60 -8.05
C GLU A 338 -2.88 -6.45 -6.80
N LYS A 339 -3.96 -6.14 -6.06
CA LYS A 339 -4.48 -6.96 -4.98
C LYS A 339 -5.55 -7.89 -5.55
N PHE A 340 -5.39 -9.19 -5.34
CA PHE A 340 -6.29 -10.23 -5.82
C PHE A 340 -6.62 -11.25 -4.73
N GLY A 341 -7.69 -12.03 -4.90
CA GLY A 341 -8.02 -13.14 -4.01
C GLY A 341 -7.20 -14.37 -4.34
N ASP A 342 -6.54 -14.95 -3.35
CA ASP A 342 -5.84 -16.24 -3.48
C ASP A 342 -6.56 -17.30 -2.63
N LYS A 343 -6.61 -18.55 -3.13
CA LYS A 343 -7.38 -19.62 -2.50
C LYS A 343 -6.58 -20.30 -1.40
N TYR A 344 -7.19 -20.43 -0.22
CA TYR A 344 -6.65 -21.09 0.95
C TYR A 344 -7.55 -22.23 1.38
N ILE A 345 -6.96 -23.27 1.97
CA ILE A 345 -7.65 -24.49 2.34
C ILE A 345 -7.47 -24.73 3.84
N ILE A 346 -8.58 -24.99 4.54
CA ILE A 346 -8.62 -25.41 5.96
C ILE A 346 -9.25 -26.79 6.11
N GLY A 347 -8.80 -27.57 7.09
CA GLY A 347 -9.51 -28.78 7.54
C GLY A 347 -10.64 -28.43 8.50
N MET A 348 -11.77 -29.16 8.43
CA MET A 348 -12.94 -28.89 9.27
C MET A 348 -12.72 -29.20 10.75
N GLU A 349 -11.86 -30.18 11.07
CA GLU A 349 -11.63 -30.64 12.45
C GLU A 349 -11.03 -29.54 13.35
N GLY A 350 -10.14 -28.70 12.80
CA GLY A 350 -9.52 -27.58 13.52
C GLY A 350 -10.48 -26.46 13.91
N VAL A 351 -11.62 -26.32 13.21
CA VAL A 351 -12.62 -25.28 13.49
C VAL A 351 -13.63 -25.76 14.52
N LEU A 352 -14.03 -27.04 14.46
CA LEU A 352 -15.04 -27.63 15.36
C LEU A 352 -14.66 -27.55 16.85
N ASN A 353 -13.36 -27.59 17.14
CA ASN A 353 -12.83 -27.54 18.52
C ASN A 353 -12.83 -26.13 19.13
N ASN A 354 -13.00 -25.07 18.33
CA ASN A 354 -12.91 -23.67 18.77
C ASN A 354 -14.26 -22.92 18.70
N ILE A 355 -15.39 -23.62 18.57
CA ILE A 355 -16.73 -23.00 18.50
C ILE A 355 -17.21 -22.64 19.92
N GLU A 356 -17.25 -21.34 20.23
CA GLU A 356 -17.75 -20.82 21.51
C GLU A 356 -19.26 -20.49 21.49
N ASP A 357 -19.86 -20.23 20.32
CA ASP A 357 -21.27 -19.87 20.17
C ASP A 357 -22.22 -20.98 20.69
N PRO A 358 -23.10 -20.69 21.69
CA PRO A 358 -23.95 -21.70 22.33
C PRO A 358 -24.94 -22.41 21.39
N LYS A 359 -25.52 -21.70 20.40
CA LYS A 359 -26.50 -22.27 19.46
C LYS A 359 -25.84 -23.20 18.44
N THR A 360 -24.65 -22.83 17.99
CA THR A 360 -23.84 -23.64 17.10
C THR A 360 -23.28 -24.86 17.84
N ARG A 361 -22.81 -24.68 19.07
CA ARG A 361 -22.38 -25.77 19.95
C ARG A 361 -23.52 -26.77 20.17
N GLN A 362 -24.75 -26.29 20.37
CA GLN A 362 -25.94 -27.14 20.46
C GLN A 362 -26.21 -27.90 19.16
N THR A 363 -26.02 -27.30 17.99
CA THR A 363 -26.16 -27.98 16.68
C THR A 363 -25.10 -29.07 16.48
N VAL A 364 -23.83 -28.78 16.80
CA VAL A 364 -22.72 -29.75 16.78
C VAL A 364 -22.95 -30.89 17.77
N GLN A 365 -23.46 -30.59 18.96
CA GLN A 365 -23.83 -31.57 20.00
C GLN A 365 -25.06 -32.40 19.62
N THR A 366 -26.04 -31.81 18.93
CA THR A 366 -27.30 -32.49 18.51
C THR A 366 -27.06 -33.53 17.43
N TYR A 367 -26.15 -33.26 16.48
CA TYR A 367 -25.87 -34.16 15.36
C TYR A 367 -24.56 -34.94 15.51
N GLY A 368 -23.67 -34.56 16.43
CA GLY A 368 -22.37 -35.19 16.65
C GLY A 368 -21.34 -34.81 15.58
N ALA A 369 -20.24 -34.18 16.00
CA ALA A 369 -19.14 -33.77 15.12
C ALA A 369 -18.62 -34.92 14.23
N THR A 370 -18.41 -36.11 14.81
CA THR A 370 -17.96 -37.30 14.08
C THR A 370 -18.95 -37.76 13.00
N MET A 371 -20.26 -37.60 13.21
CA MET A 371 -21.28 -38.02 12.26
C MET A 371 -21.41 -37.03 11.10
N LEU A 372 -21.38 -35.72 11.37
CA LEU A 372 -21.38 -34.70 10.30
C LEU A 372 -20.11 -34.78 9.45
N THR A 373 -18.94 -35.01 10.06
CA THR A 373 -17.68 -35.18 9.34
C THR A 373 -17.65 -36.48 8.54
N SER A 374 -18.18 -37.58 9.08
CA SER A 374 -18.34 -38.85 8.35
C SER A 374 -19.35 -38.72 7.19
N PHE A 375 -20.45 -37.99 7.37
CA PHE A 375 -21.41 -37.70 6.31
C PHE A 375 -20.77 -36.85 5.21
N ALA A 376 -20.03 -35.79 5.57
CA ALA A 376 -19.28 -34.95 4.66
C ALA A 376 -18.21 -35.73 3.86
N ALA A 377 -17.44 -36.58 4.53
CA ALA A 377 -16.38 -37.37 3.90
C ALA A 377 -16.95 -38.52 3.04
N ASN A 378 -17.88 -39.31 3.59
CA ASN A 378 -18.31 -40.58 3.00
C ASN A 378 -19.56 -40.47 2.12
N GLN A 379 -20.42 -39.47 2.34
CA GLN A 379 -21.67 -39.30 1.57
C GLN A 379 -21.63 -38.08 0.64
N LEU A 380 -20.85 -37.05 0.97
CA LEU A 380 -20.69 -35.85 0.14
C LEU A 380 -19.36 -35.81 -0.65
N GLY A 381 -18.42 -36.73 -0.38
CA GLY A 381 -17.17 -36.85 -1.15
C GLY A 381 -16.17 -35.72 -0.94
N LEU A 382 -16.18 -35.06 0.22
CA LEU A 382 -15.33 -33.90 0.52
C LEU A 382 -13.94 -34.30 1.01
N LEU A 383 -13.13 -34.92 0.14
CA LEU A 383 -11.72 -35.22 0.41
C LEU A 383 -10.81 -34.12 -0.14
N PRO A 384 -9.71 -33.76 0.54
CA PRO A 384 -8.74 -32.79 0.01
C PRO A 384 -8.03 -33.31 -1.25
N PRO A 385 -7.67 -32.44 -2.21
CA PRO A 385 -6.85 -32.82 -3.37
C PRO A 385 -5.43 -33.23 -2.93
N PRO A 386 -4.81 -34.26 -3.52
CA PRO A 386 -3.43 -34.62 -3.21
C PRO A 386 -2.46 -33.50 -3.64
N GLY A 387 -1.59 -33.04 -2.71
CA GLY A 387 -0.40 -32.24 -3.04
C GLY A 387 -0.40 -30.74 -2.72
N HIS A 388 -1.41 -30.18 -2.05
CA HIS A 388 -1.40 -28.74 -1.70
C HIS A 388 -0.44 -28.42 -0.53
N LYS A 389 0.69 -27.79 -0.85
CA LYS A 389 1.55 -27.09 0.11
C LYS A 389 1.13 -25.61 0.13
N ASN A 390 0.69 -25.11 1.29
CA ASN A 390 0.41 -23.69 1.48
C ASN A 390 1.73 -22.92 1.63
N GLU A 391 2.20 -22.29 0.55
CA GLU A 391 3.35 -21.39 0.56
C GLU A 391 2.89 -19.96 0.89
N PHE A 392 2.91 -19.62 2.18
CA PHE A 392 2.81 -18.23 2.62
C PHE A 392 4.21 -17.65 2.82
N ALA A 393 4.44 -16.43 2.32
CA ALA A 393 5.60 -15.63 2.70
C ALA A 393 5.41 -15.18 4.17
N GLY A 394 6.16 -15.79 5.09
CA GLY A 394 5.95 -15.62 6.53
C GLY A 394 5.92 -16.95 7.31
N THR A 395 6.66 -17.95 6.85
CA THR A 395 6.75 -19.32 7.39
C THR A 395 7.06 -19.44 8.89
N ALA A 396 7.40 -18.33 9.57
CA ALA A 396 7.49 -18.26 11.04
C ALA A 396 6.12 -18.30 11.75
N VAL A 397 5.05 -17.80 11.14
CA VAL A 397 3.67 -17.88 11.68
C VAL A 397 3.00 -19.22 11.30
N GLY A 398 3.57 -19.91 10.30
CA GLY A 398 3.12 -21.20 9.79
C GLY A 398 3.18 -22.35 10.80
N LEU A 399 3.87 -22.19 11.93
CA LEU A 399 3.91 -23.19 13.01
C LEU A 399 2.58 -23.29 13.78
N GLY A 400 1.73 -22.25 13.77
CA GLY A 400 0.38 -22.32 14.35
C GLY A 400 -0.65 -22.93 13.40
N ALA A 401 -0.55 -22.64 12.10
CA ALA A 401 -1.48 -23.15 11.09
C ALA A 401 -1.19 -24.61 10.67
N ALA A 402 0.09 -25.04 10.71
CA ALA A 402 0.47 -26.41 10.39
C ALA A 402 -0.03 -27.45 11.42
N TYR A 403 -0.36 -27.01 12.65
CA TYR A 403 -0.96 -27.88 13.66
C TYR A 403 -2.46 -28.14 13.42
N ALA A 404 -3.09 -27.44 12.46
CA ALA A 404 -4.52 -27.56 12.15
C ALA A 404 -4.84 -28.50 10.97
N VAL A 405 -3.85 -29.19 10.40
CA VAL A 405 -4.00 -29.86 9.08
C VAL A 405 -4.22 -31.37 9.16
N THR A 406 -4.10 -32.00 10.31
CA THR A 406 -4.25 -33.46 10.40
C THR A 406 -5.66 -33.86 10.83
N ASN A 407 -6.54 -33.92 9.81
CA ASN A 407 -7.61 -34.92 9.59
C ASN A 407 -8.99 -34.32 9.17
N MET A 408 -9.52 -34.88 8.07
CA MET A 408 -10.89 -34.77 7.52
C MET A 408 -11.38 -33.43 6.92
N ALA A 409 -12.17 -33.56 5.83
CA ALA A 409 -12.94 -32.57 5.05
C ALA A 409 -12.35 -31.15 4.92
N SER A 410 -11.90 -30.79 3.71
CA SER A 410 -11.30 -29.47 3.47
C SER A 410 -12.30 -28.44 2.92
N ILE A 411 -12.19 -27.20 3.36
CA ILE A 411 -12.96 -26.06 2.85
C ILE A 411 -12.00 -25.02 2.27
N ALA A 412 -12.35 -24.48 1.10
CA ALA A 412 -11.60 -23.41 0.46
C ALA A 412 -12.24 -22.03 0.73
N PHE A 413 -11.42 -21.01 0.91
CA PHE A 413 -11.82 -19.60 0.96
C PHE A 413 -10.74 -18.70 0.38
N GLU A 414 -11.07 -17.45 0.09
CA GLU A 414 -10.11 -16.50 -0.46
C GLU A 414 -9.56 -15.56 0.62
N LEU A 415 -8.25 -15.29 0.59
CA LEU A 415 -7.65 -14.16 1.30
C LEU A 415 -7.00 -13.20 0.30
N PRO A 416 -6.94 -11.90 0.62
CA PRO A 416 -6.25 -10.95 -0.24
C PRO A 416 -4.77 -11.27 -0.34
N LYS A 417 -4.21 -11.08 -1.53
CA LYS A 417 -2.79 -11.24 -1.83
C LYS A 417 -2.33 -10.13 -2.75
N VAL A 418 -1.10 -9.69 -2.55
CA VAL A 418 -0.36 -8.78 -3.42
C VAL A 418 0.95 -9.48 -3.75
N LYS A 419 1.38 -9.40 -5.01
CA LYS A 419 2.68 -9.92 -5.44
C LYS A 419 3.49 -8.78 -6.01
N ALA A 420 4.41 -8.23 -5.22
CA ALA A 420 5.24 -7.13 -5.69
C ALA A 420 6.39 -7.64 -6.54
N THR A 421 6.81 -6.79 -7.49
CA THR A 421 8.11 -6.96 -8.15
C THR A 421 9.07 -6.01 -7.45
N PRO A 422 10.14 -6.52 -6.82
CA PRO A 422 11.09 -5.67 -6.11
C PRO A 422 11.67 -4.61 -7.04
N VAL A 423 11.84 -3.39 -6.53
CA VAL A 423 12.45 -2.31 -7.31
C VAL A 423 13.93 -2.64 -7.53
N ARG A 424 14.37 -2.67 -8.80
CA ARG A 424 15.75 -2.97 -9.18
C ARG A 424 16.34 -1.99 -10.18
N LYS A 425 15.83 -0.76 -10.20
CA LYS A 425 16.27 0.29 -11.12
C LYS A 425 16.83 1.48 -10.39
N SER A 426 17.97 2.02 -10.82
CA SER A 426 18.42 3.34 -10.43
C SER A 426 17.86 4.38 -11.39
N VAL A 427 17.61 5.59 -10.87
CA VAL A 427 17.06 6.70 -11.66
C VAL A 427 17.99 7.89 -11.49
N VAL A 428 18.47 8.41 -12.62
CA VAL A 428 19.25 9.65 -12.70
C VAL A 428 18.47 10.62 -13.54
N VAL A 429 18.32 11.86 -13.08
CA VAL A 429 17.75 12.94 -13.88
C VAL A 429 18.89 13.78 -14.45
N GLU A 430 18.91 13.88 -15.77
CA GLU A 430 19.82 14.71 -16.55
C GLU A 430 19.12 16.03 -16.87
N ILE A 431 19.78 17.16 -16.57
CA ILE A 431 19.25 18.50 -16.78
C ILE A 431 20.04 19.19 -17.88
N PHE A 432 19.35 19.60 -18.92
CA PHE A 432 19.91 20.28 -20.09
C PHE A 432 19.46 21.74 -20.14
N LYS A 433 20.32 22.64 -20.61
CA LYS A 433 19.92 24.01 -20.93
C LYS A 433 19.09 24.00 -22.20
N LYS A 434 17.89 24.57 -22.18
CA LYS A 434 16.92 24.47 -23.28
C LYS A 434 17.45 25.07 -24.60
N GLU A 435 18.16 26.20 -24.52
CA GLU A 435 18.66 26.92 -25.70
C GLU A 435 19.80 26.18 -26.41
N THR A 436 20.73 25.58 -25.66
CA THR A 436 21.97 25.01 -26.20
C THR A 436 21.93 23.49 -26.29
N GLY A 437 21.02 22.83 -25.57
CA GLY A 437 21.02 21.38 -25.39
C GLY A 437 22.21 20.86 -24.56
N GLU A 438 22.95 21.74 -23.90
CA GLU A 438 24.11 21.38 -23.08
C GLU A 438 23.67 20.73 -21.77
N LEU A 439 24.30 19.60 -21.41
CA LEU A 439 24.09 18.95 -20.11
C LEU A 439 24.70 19.81 -19.00
N ILE A 440 23.85 20.38 -18.15
CA ILE A 440 24.25 21.24 -17.04
C ILE A 440 24.64 20.41 -15.82
N THR A 441 23.81 19.41 -15.48
CA THR A 441 24.05 18.58 -14.29
C THR A 441 23.24 17.29 -14.35
N THR A 442 23.63 16.35 -13.51
CA THR A 442 22.91 15.10 -13.27
C THR A 442 22.65 14.92 -11.78
N VAL A 443 21.47 14.45 -11.42
CA VAL A 443 21.08 14.20 -10.04
C VAL A 443 20.52 12.79 -9.88
N ASN A 444 21.05 12.05 -8.90
CA ASN A 444 20.49 10.74 -8.54
C ASN A 444 19.16 10.96 -7.80
N LEU A 445 18.15 10.17 -8.17
CA LEU A 445 16.85 10.11 -7.50
C LEU A 445 16.80 8.82 -6.67
N PRO A 446 17.20 8.88 -5.38
CA PRO A 446 17.19 7.71 -4.53
C PRO A 446 15.76 7.18 -4.38
N LEU A 447 15.63 5.87 -4.24
CA LEU A 447 14.37 5.25 -3.85
C LEU A 447 14.01 5.76 -2.45
N SER A 448 13.02 6.66 -2.36
CA SER A 448 12.56 7.18 -1.06
C SER A 448 11.58 6.21 -0.42
N THR A 449 10.74 5.55 -1.21
CA THR A 449 9.81 4.52 -0.71
C THR A 449 9.37 3.52 -1.79
N PRO A 450 9.55 2.20 -1.57
CA PRO A 450 9.04 1.13 -2.42
C PRO A 450 7.63 0.72 -1.99
N LEU A 451 6.61 1.40 -2.52
CA LEU A 451 5.21 1.13 -2.15
C LEU A 451 4.75 -0.30 -2.49
N GLY A 452 5.31 -0.90 -3.56
CA GLY A 452 5.05 -2.30 -3.89
C GLY A 452 5.45 -3.26 -2.76
N ASP A 453 6.69 -3.16 -2.27
CA ASP A 453 7.19 -3.99 -1.16
C ASP A 453 6.37 -3.77 0.12
N ILE A 454 6.02 -2.51 0.41
CA ILE A 454 5.20 -2.14 1.56
C ILE A 454 3.81 -2.78 1.49
N ALA A 455 3.16 -2.74 0.32
CA ALA A 455 1.84 -3.33 0.14
C ALA A 455 1.86 -4.85 0.26
N GLU A 456 2.83 -5.53 -0.35
CA GLU A 456 2.97 -6.98 -0.21
C GLU A 456 3.19 -7.38 1.25
N GLN A 457 4.08 -6.68 1.95
CA GLN A 457 4.37 -6.99 3.34
C GLN A 457 3.20 -6.67 4.28
N ALA A 458 2.47 -5.57 4.06
CA ALA A 458 1.28 -5.22 4.84
C ALA A 458 0.20 -6.30 4.71
N ILE A 459 -0.05 -6.79 3.49
CA ILE A 459 -1.02 -7.87 3.25
C ILE A 459 -0.53 -9.20 3.86
N ALA A 460 0.76 -9.51 3.78
CA ALA A 460 1.32 -10.72 4.36
C ALA A 460 1.22 -10.74 5.90
N GLU A 461 1.39 -9.60 6.57
CA GLU A 461 1.23 -9.51 8.02
C GLU A 461 -0.23 -9.71 8.46
N ASP A 462 -1.17 -9.04 7.78
CA ASP A 462 -2.60 -9.15 8.08
C ASP A 462 -3.16 -10.56 7.77
N ALA A 463 -2.51 -11.30 6.84
CA ALA A 463 -2.94 -12.62 6.41
C ALA A 463 -3.10 -13.61 7.58
N GLY A 464 -2.26 -13.53 8.62
CA GLY A 464 -2.36 -14.42 9.78
C GLY A 464 -3.68 -14.27 10.55
N MET A 465 -4.06 -13.02 10.86
CA MET A 465 -5.32 -12.73 11.54
C MET A 465 -6.52 -12.98 10.63
N CYS A 466 -6.44 -12.57 9.36
CA CYS A 466 -7.49 -12.80 8.37
C CYS A 466 -7.73 -14.30 8.14
N TYR A 467 -6.69 -15.14 8.12
CA TYR A 467 -6.83 -16.58 7.99
C TYR A 467 -7.66 -17.18 9.11
N VAL A 468 -7.39 -16.81 10.37
CA VAL A 468 -8.14 -17.32 11.52
C VAL A 468 -9.59 -16.81 11.49
N LYS A 469 -9.79 -15.50 11.30
CA LYS A 469 -11.12 -14.88 11.29
C LYS A 469 -11.99 -15.41 10.16
N THR A 470 -11.51 -15.32 8.92
CA THR A 470 -12.24 -15.74 7.70
C THR A 470 -12.38 -17.25 7.67
N GLY A 471 -11.32 -18.00 7.97
CA GLY A 471 -11.37 -19.46 8.02
C GLY A 471 -12.43 -19.97 9.00
N THR A 472 -12.50 -19.39 10.20
CA THR A 472 -13.52 -19.74 11.20
C THR A 472 -14.93 -19.42 10.71
N ARG A 473 -15.16 -18.21 10.16
CA ARG A 473 -16.46 -17.78 9.62
C ARG A 473 -16.92 -18.69 8.48
N VAL A 474 -16.04 -18.99 7.53
CA VAL A 474 -16.33 -19.87 6.39
C VAL A 474 -16.67 -21.27 6.88
N ALA A 475 -15.87 -21.84 7.77
CA ALA A 475 -16.12 -23.18 8.27
C ALA A 475 -17.43 -23.29 9.06
N LEU A 476 -17.81 -22.28 9.83
CA LEU A 476 -19.12 -22.20 10.48
C LEU A 476 -20.27 -22.24 9.45
N LYS A 477 -20.14 -21.52 8.34
CA LYS A 477 -21.14 -21.55 7.24
C LYS A 477 -21.24 -22.94 6.61
N HIS A 478 -20.12 -23.60 6.34
CA HIS A 478 -20.11 -24.95 5.77
C HIS A 478 -20.70 -25.98 6.73
N LEU A 479 -20.39 -25.91 8.03
CA LEU A 479 -20.99 -26.77 9.03
C LEU A 479 -22.52 -26.64 9.06
N THR A 480 -23.03 -25.41 9.00
CA THR A 480 -24.46 -25.14 8.93
C THR A 480 -25.08 -25.74 7.66
N ALA A 481 -24.39 -25.63 6.52
CA ALA A 481 -24.83 -26.24 5.26
C ALA A 481 -24.84 -27.78 5.31
N ILE A 482 -23.86 -28.41 5.98
CA ILE A 482 -23.81 -29.87 6.17
C ILE A 482 -24.96 -30.33 7.06
N ALA A 483 -25.24 -29.62 8.16
CA ALA A 483 -26.36 -29.94 9.04
C ALA A 483 -27.71 -29.84 8.30
N ALA A 484 -27.88 -28.83 7.45
CA ALA A 484 -29.07 -28.68 6.60
C ALA A 484 -29.18 -29.84 5.57
N ALA A 485 -28.08 -30.18 4.89
CA ALA A 485 -28.03 -31.30 3.96
C ALA A 485 -28.35 -32.64 4.64
N TYR A 486 -27.86 -32.85 5.87
CA TYR A 486 -28.17 -34.02 6.68
C TYR A 486 -29.66 -34.08 7.06
N GLY A 487 -30.26 -32.94 7.43
CA GLY A 487 -31.71 -32.84 7.66
C GLY A 487 -32.53 -33.24 6.43
N ILE A 488 -32.11 -32.82 5.23
CA ILE A 488 -32.73 -33.21 3.96
C ILE A 488 -32.57 -34.72 3.71
N TYR A 489 -31.38 -35.26 3.94
CA TYR A 489 -31.14 -36.71 3.83
C TYR A 489 -32.09 -37.50 4.73
N LYS A 490 -32.16 -37.16 6.03
CA LYS A 490 -33.02 -37.83 7.00
C LYS A 490 -34.50 -37.77 6.61
N MET A 491 -35.00 -36.60 6.25
CA MET A 491 -36.39 -36.41 5.82
C MET A 491 -36.72 -37.21 4.56
N ALA A 492 -35.81 -37.25 3.58
CA ALA A 492 -36.00 -38.02 2.35
C ALA A 492 -36.04 -39.52 2.64
N THR A 493 -35.18 -40.02 3.53
CA THR A 493 -35.19 -41.43 3.97
C THR A 493 -36.45 -41.79 4.75
N GLU A 494 -36.92 -40.93 5.65
CA GLU A 494 -38.16 -41.15 6.43
C GLU A 494 -39.40 -41.19 5.54
N LYS A 495 -39.41 -40.43 4.43
CA LYS A 495 -40.47 -40.45 3.42
C LYS A 495 -40.37 -41.63 2.44
N GLY A 496 -39.46 -42.58 2.67
CA GLY A 496 -39.30 -43.78 1.84
C GLY A 496 -38.55 -43.57 0.52
N SER A 497 -37.82 -42.46 0.36
CA SER A 497 -36.99 -42.27 -0.83
C SER A 497 -35.86 -43.31 -0.87
N PRO A 498 -35.53 -43.91 -2.04
CA PRO A 498 -34.37 -44.77 -2.18
C PRO A 498 -33.09 -44.07 -1.69
N SER A 499 -32.18 -44.81 -1.04
CA SER A 499 -30.97 -44.25 -0.42
C SER A 499 -30.15 -43.39 -1.39
N PHE A 500 -30.02 -43.81 -2.65
CA PHE A 500 -29.28 -43.04 -3.66
C PHE A 500 -29.93 -41.67 -3.94
N MET A 501 -31.27 -41.57 -3.97
CA MET A 501 -31.98 -40.30 -4.18
C MET A 501 -31.86 -39.39 -2.97
N ALA A 502 -32.00 -39.93 -1.75
CA ALA A 502 -31.82 -39.16 -0.53
C ALA A 502 -30.41 -38.55 -0.43
N LYS A 503 -29.37 -39.32 -0.80
CA LYS A 503 -27.99 -38.83 -0.90
C LYS A 503 -27.83 -37.78 -2.00
N ALA A 504 -28.41 -37.99 -3.17
CA ALA A 504 -28.35 -37.03 -4.28
C ALA A 504 -28.98 -35.68 -3.92
N PHE A 505 -30.13 -35.67 -3.21
CA PHE A 505 -30.76 -34.44 -2.76
C PHE A 505 -29.93 -33.70 -1.71
N ALA A 506 -29.38 -34.41 -0.74
CA ALA A 506 -28.51 -33.82 0.27
C ALA A 506 -27.22 -33.26 -0.35
N TYR A 507 -26.61 -34.00 -1.28
CA TYR A 507 -25.45 -33.54 -2.04
C TYR A 507 -25.75 -32.29 -2.86
N ALA A 508 -26.85 -32.28 -3.62
CA ALA A 508 -27.26 -31.12 -4.40
C ALA A 508 -27.49 -29.89 -3.51
N SER A 509 -28.13 -30.06 -2.35
CA SER A 509 -28.33 -28.99 -1.37
C SER A 509 -27.00 -28.45 -0.84
N TYR A 510 -26.08 -29.33 -0.46
CA TYR A 510 -24.77 -28.92 0.02
C TYR A 510 -23.96 -28.20 -1.06
N VAL A 511 -23.92 -28.72 -2.29
CA VAL A 511 -23.21 -28.08 -3.40
C VAL A 511 -23.78 -26.69 -3.69
N ALA A 512 -25.10 -26.54 -3.67
CA ALA A 512 -25.75 -25.24 -3.83
C ALA A 512 -25.36 -24.26 -2.70
N ALA A 513 -25.40 -24.71 -1.44
CA ALA A 513 -24.99 -23.90 -0.30
C ALA A 513 -23.50 -23.55 -0.35
N SER A 514 -22.63 -24.51 -0.71
CA SER A 514 -21.19 -24.32 -0.85
C SER A 514 -20.85 -23.25 -1.89
N LYS A 515 -21.51 -23.26 -3.06
CA LYS A 515 -21.33 -22.22 -4.08
C LYS A 515 -21.81 -20.86 -3.60
N ALA A 516 -22.89 -20.81 -2.83
CA ALA A 516 -23.36 -19.56 -2.22
C ALA A 516 -22.38 -19.05 -1.17
N ILE A 517 -21.78 -19.95 -0.37
CA ILE A 517 -20.75 -19.60 0.61
C ILE A 517 -19.52 -19.03 -0.10
N GLU A 518 -18.99 -19.71 -1.13
CA GLU A 518 -17.85 -19.23 -1.94
C GLU A 518 -18.13 -17.84 -2.52
N ALA A 519 -19.31 -17.63 -3.13
CA ALA A 519 -19.70 -16.32 -3.65
C ALA A 519 -19.80 -15.24 -2.55
N SER A 520 -20.16 -15.64 -1.33
CA SER A 520 -20.29 -14.76 -0.17
C SER A 520 -19.00 -14.54 0.61
N GLU A 521 -17.90 -15.25 0.32
CA GLU A 521 -16.64 -15.27 1.08
C GLU A 521 -15.42 -14.96 0.18
N ARG A 522 -15.65 -14.25 -0.93
CA ARG A 522 -14.57 -13.67 -1.73
C ARG A 522 -13.74 -12.70 -0.92
N ALA A 523 -12.44 -12.65 -1.20
CA ALA A 523 -11.53 -11.72 -0.55
C ALA A 523 -11.89 -10.27 -0.90
N ASP A 524 -11.70 -9.36 0.05
CA ASP A 524 -11.76 -7.93 -0.24
C ASP A 524 -10.53 -7.49 -1.04
N THR A 525 -10.71 -7.36 -2.34
CA THR A 525 -9.70 -6.90 -3.29
C THR A 525 -9.79 -5.40 -3.55
N ARG A 526 -10.52 -4.62 -2.74
CA ARG A 526 -10.43 -3.15 -2.78
C ARG A 526 -9.06 -2.72 -2.23
N TYR A 527 -8.47 -1.74 -2.88
CA TYR A 527 -7.19 -1.10 -2.53
C TYR A 527 -7.03 0.23 -3.30
N TRP A 528 -6.24 1.16 -2.78
CA TRP A 528 -5.94 2.43 -3.46
C TRP A 528 -5.00 2.19 -4.65
N SER A 529 -5.60 1.97 -5.80
CA SER A 529 -4.94 1.36 -6.95
C SER A 529 -4.21 2.34 -7.86
N SER A 530 -4.48 3.64 -7.76
CA SER A 530 -3.75 4.67 -8.50
C SER A 530 -2.45 5.11 -7.84
N LEU A 531 -2.14 4.63 -6.64
CA LEU A 531 -0.85 4.82 -5.98
C LEU A 531 0.30 4.32 -6.87
N PRO A 532 1.46 4.99 -6.89
CA PRO A 532 2.62 4.53 -7.64
C PRO A 532 3.25 3.28 -7.01
N ASN A 533 4.07 2.57 -7.78
CA ASN A 533 4.87 1.45 -7.30
C ASN A 533 6.03 1.90 -6.40
N ASP A 534 6.63 3.04 -6.74
CA ASP A 534 7.67 3.67 -5.96
C ASP A 534 7.67 5.20 -6.09
N ILE A 535 8.17 5.86 -5.04
CA ILE A 535 8.35 7.31 -4.96
C ILE A 535 9.84 7.60 -4.73
N ARG A 536 10.35 8.57 -5.49
CA ARG A 536 11.74 9.02 -5.44
C ARG A 536 11.78 10.53 -5.30
N ILE A 537 12.55 11.01 -4.34
CA ILE A 537 12.65 12.44 -4.06
C ILE A 537 14.12 12.83 -3.97
N SER A 538 14.48 13.92 -4.65
CA SER A 538 15.82 14.51 -4.61
C SER A 538 15.72 16.01 -4.81
N GLU A 539 16.87 16.68 -4.72
CA GLU A 539 16.96 18.12 -4.98
C GLU A 539 18.27 18.49 -5.68
N LEU A 540 18.24 19.66 -6.30
CA LEU A 540 19.40 20.31 -6.87
C LEU A 540 19.24 21.84 -6.79
N TYR A 541 20.31 22.56 -7.12
CA TYR A 541 20.31 24.01 -7.18
C TYR A 541 20.71 24.45 -8.58
N LEU A 542 19.87 25.27 -9.22
CA LEU A 542 20.07 25.77 -10.59
C LEU A 542 19.97 27.30 -10.62
N PRO A 543 20.76 28.00 -11.45
CA PRO A 543 20.54 29.42 -11.71
C PRO A 543 19.21 29.63 -12.45
N SER A 544 18.72 30.87 -12.47
CA SER A 544 17.54 31.22 -13.27
C SER A 544 17.76 30.92 -14.75
N GLY A 545 16.71 30.47 -15.43
CA GLY A 545 16.79 30.04 -16.82
C GLY A 545 15.76 28.99 -17.21
N GLU A 546 15.83 28.56 -18.47
CA GLU A 546 14.97 27.52 -19.03
C GLU A 546 15.74 26.22 -19.26
N TYR A 547 15.16 25.11 -18.81
CA TYR A 547 15.80 23.80 -18.79
C TYR A 547 14.89 22.71 -19.36
N GLU A 548 15.50 21.60 -19.77
CA GLU A 548 14.85 20.35 -20.12
C GLU A 548 15.35 19.26 -19.15
N ALA A 549 14.44 18.43 -18.62
CA ALA A 549 14.78 17.29 -17.78
C ALA A 549 14.53 15.96 -18.50
N LYS A 550 15.44 15.00 -18.33
CA LYS A 550 15.31 13.62 -18.83
C LYS A 550 15.65 12.64 -17.72
N ALA A 551 14.82 11.62 -17.53
CA ALA A 551 15.11 10.53 -16.60
C ALA A 551 15.80 9.39 -17.34
N LYS A 552 16.99 9.01 -16.88
CA LYS A 552 17.72 7.82 -17.26
C LYS A 552 17.47 6.73 -16.22
N VAL A 553 16.83 5.65 -16.63
CA VAL A 553 16.49 4.50 -15.78
C VAL A 553 17.39 3.33 -16.13
N SER A 554 18.14 2.81 -15.15
CA SER A 554 19.15 1.75 -15.36
C SER A 554 18.94 0.57 -14.43
N SER A 555 19.13 -0.66 -14.92
CA SER A 555 19.04 -1.87 -14.09
C SER A 555 20.19 -2.01 -13.08
N ILE A 556 19.87 -2.55 -11.90
CA ILE A 556 20.81 -2.80 -10.81
C ILE A 556 21.11 -4.31 -10.72
N GLY A 557 22.35 -4.72 -11.05
CA GLY A 557 22.88 -6.09 -10.97
C GLY A 557 22.65 -6.95 -12.24
N SER A 558 23.59 -7.74 -12.78
CA SER A 558 24.87 -8.27 -12.25
C SER A 558 25.98 -8.25 -13.32
N GLY A 559 27.23 -7.95 -12.90
CA GLY A 559 28.44 -8.08 -13.71
C GLY A 559 29.03 -6.76 -14.20
N SER A 560 30.21 -6.42 -13.68
CA SER A 560 31.19 -5.59 -14.38
C SER A 560 31.42 -6.17 -15.77
N GLY A 561 30.82 -5.56 -16.80
CA GLY A 561 31.06 -5.93 -18.20
C GLY A 561 29.88 -5.76 -19.15
N GLY A 562 28.64 -5.58 -18.67
CA GLY A 562 27.48 -5.37 -19.55
C GLY A 562 26.85 -4.01 -19.34
N GLY A 563 27.02 -3.09 -20.30
CA GLY A 563 26.24 -1.86 -20.36
C GLY A 563 24.75 -2.21 -20.50
N GLY A 564 24.04 -2.34 -19.37
CA GLY A 564 22.60 -2.56 -19.37
C GLY A 564 21.93 -1.43 -20.15
N LYS A 565 21.00 -1.78 -21.05
CA LYS A 565 20.22 -0.81 -21.81
C LYS A 565 19.51 0.11 -20.82
N ALA A 566 19.82 1.40 -20.87
CA ALA A 566 19.14 2.42 -20.08
C ALA A 566 17.92 2.91 -20.86
N ASP A 567 16.79 3.02 -20.16
CA ASP A 567 15.58 3.62 -20.73
C ASP A 567 15.58 5.12 -20.42
N TYR A 568 15.22 5.92 -21.42
CA TYR A 568 15.18 7.37 -21.31
C TYR A 568 13.73 7.85 -21.39
N PHE A 569 13.32 8.64 -20.40
CA PHE A 569 12.00 9.26 -20.34
C PHE A 569 12.13 10.78 -20.40
N GLN A 570 11.39 11.41 -21.31
CA GLN A 570 11.29 12.86 -21.37
C GLN A 570 10.44 13.36 -20.19
N LEU A 571 11.03 14.17 -19.31
CA LEU A 571 10.30 14.78 -18.20
C LEU A 571 9.75 16.16 -18.58
N GLY A 572 10.26 16.75 -19.65
CA GLY A 572 9.77 18.00 -20.23
C GLY A 572 10.58 19.23 -19.81
N PHE A 573 10.06 20.40 -20.19
CA PHE A 573 10.70 21.69 -19.95
C PHE A 573 10.22 22.32 -18.65
N PHE A 574 11.10 23.07 -17.99
CA PHE A 574 10.75 23.87 -16.82
C PHE A 574 11.57 25.16 -16.77
N THR A 575 11.03 26.15 -16.07
CA THR A 575 11.66 27.47 -15.93
C THR A 575 11.94 27.74 -14.46
N ILE A 576 13.16 28.20 -14.18
CA ILE A 576 13.55 28.71 -12.89
C ILE A 576 13.44 30.24 -12.94
N PRO A 577 12.48 30.85 -12.21
CA PRO A 577 12.27 32.29 -12.26
C PRO A 577 13.47 33.05 -11.68
N ASN A 578 13.58 34.33 -12.04
CA ASN A 578 14.59 35.21 -11.44
C ASN A 578 14.34 35.40 -9.93
N GLY A 579 15.42 35.40 -9.16
CA GLY A 579 15.41 35.46 -7.71
C GLY A 579 15.47 34.10 -7.04
N HIS A 580 15.65 34.08 -5.72
CA HIS A 580 15.67 32.85 -4.93
C HIS A 580 14.26 32.36 -4.64
N GLN A 581 13.80 31.38 -5.41
CA GLN A 581 12.53 30.69 -5.15
C GLN A 581 12.74 29.18 -5.19
N THR A 582 11.92 28.46 -4.45
CA THR A 582 11.87 27.00 -4.53
C THR A 582 10.88 26.59 -5.61
N THR A 583 11.30 25.68 -6.49
CA THR A 583 10.46 25.06 -7.52
C THR A 583 10.36 23.56 -7.22
N ALA A 584 9.14 23.03 -7.09
CA ALA A 584 8.92 21.59 -7.00
C ALA A 584 8.40 21.07 -8.34
N LEU A 585 9.05 20.05 -8.86
CA LEU A 585 8.70 19.37 -10.11
C LEU A 585 8.20 17.98 -9.75
N ASN A 586 6.94 17.71 -10.08
CA ASN A 586 6.27 16.44 -9.82
C ASN A 586 6.11 15.67 -11.14
N TYR A 587 6.83 14.57 -11.26
CA TYR A 587 6.87 13.74 -12.46
C TYR A 587 6.21 12.39 -12.20
N ILE A 588 5.39 11.97 -13.15
CA ILE A 588 4.72 10.67 -13.13
C ILE A 588 5.17 9.90 -14.37
N LEU A 589 5.86 8.79 -14.16
CA LEU A 589 6.31 7.91 -15.23
C LEU A 589 5.38 6.71 -15.38
N PRO A 590 5.18 6.20 -16.61
CA PRO A 590 4.58 4.88 -16.79
C PRO A 590 5.47 3.82 -16.13
N GLN A 591 4.88 2.68 -15.78
CA GLN A 591 5.61 1.61 -15.12
C GLN A 591 6.76 1.11 -16.01
N TYR A 592 7.98 1.25 -15.53
CA TYR A 592 9.16 0.60 -16.11
C TYR A 592 9.46 -0.71 -15.35
N GLN A 593 9.79 -1.78 -16.08
CA GLN A 593 10.09 -3.12 -15.53
C GLN A 593 11.58 -3.33 -15.31
#